data_AF-A0A1L7VN70-F1
#
_entry.id   AF-A0A1L7VN70-F1
#
_cell.length_a   1.000
_cell.length_b   1.000
_cell.length_c   1.000
_cell.angle_alpha   90.00
_cell.angle_beta   90.00
_cell.angle_gamma   90.00
#
_symmetry.space_group_name_H-M   'P 1'
#
loop_
_entity.id
_entity.type
_entity.pdbx_description
1 polymer ?
#
loop_
_entity_poly.entity_id
_entity_poly.type
_entity_poly.pdbx_seq_one_letter_code
_entity_poly.pdbx_strand_id
1 'polypeptide(L)'
;MPGWWGFWGPKLPDDAPENRPLASRWFGPSRAIDFDHKQLVHIPQAVLEEHPGFLALWRERDILFIPNMPYHVAHVLVNFLYTNKYENLRIGCKSGIESALIDFTTAIYVYSACVRYQLPRLQVQAGERIAIYGDKIPFLEIIKKLSGSQFTDMNLGGTLYDYICDRASAENASMTDTSAAEIRAAMGGTMASVLCQKIVKLESEKKHLKEILRKH
;
A
#
# COMPACT_ATOMS: atom_id res chain seq x y z
N MET A 1 41.71 -30.02 49.94
CA MET A 1 41.11 -29.87 48.61
C MET A 1 40.75 -28.40 48.41
N PRO A 2 41.43 -27.64 47.53
CA PRO A 2 41.12 -26.23 47.31
C PRO A 2 40.05 -26.08 46.23
N GLY A 3 38.99 -25.33 46.55
CA GLY A 3 37.84 -25.07 45.69
C GLY A 3 38.20 -24.24 44.45
N TRP A 4 37.70 -24.69 43.31
CA TRP A 4 37.80 -24.05 42.01
C TRP A 4 36.81 -22.90 41.89
N TRP A 5 37.25 -21.65 42.12
CA TRP A 5 36.58 -20.46 41.56
C TRP A 5 37.62 -19.38 41.24
N GLY A 6 38.50 -19.68 40.30
CA GLY A 6 39.30 -18.68 39.59
C GLY A 6 38.66 -18.40 38.23
N PHE A 7 37.67 -17.50 38.18
CA PHE A 7 37.13 -16.98 36.92
C PHE A 7 37.26 -15.46 36.91
N TRP A 8 38.49 -15.00 36.69
CA TRP A 8 38.71 -13.66 36.14
C TRP A 8 38.56 -13.79 34.63
N GLY A 9 37.32 -13.66 34.14
CA GLY A 9 37.09 -13.35 32.73
C GLY A 9 37.73 -11.99 32.40
N PRO A 10 38.01 -11.69 31.12
CA PRO A 10 38.46 -10.36 30.75
C PRO A 10 37.46 -9.33 31.26
N LYS A 11 37.95 -8.26 31.91
CA LYS A 11 37.11 -7.11 32.27
C LYS A 11 36.39 -6.64 31.00
N LEU A 12 35.06 -6.65 31.04
CA LEU A 12 34.25 -6.12 29.95
C LEU A 12 34.64 -4.65 29.72
N PRO A 13 34.69 -4.18 28.46
CA PRO A 13 35.07 -2.80 28.15
C PRO A 13 34.23 -1.82 28.97
N ASP A 14 34.87 -0.75 29.46
CA ASP A 14 34.26 0.34 30.24
C ASP A 14 32.85 0.67 29.74
N ASP A 15 31.93 0.78 30.70
CA ASP A 15 30.51 1.02 30.51
C ASP A 15 30.28 2.14 29.50
N ALA A 16 29.97 1.76 28.26
CA ALA A 16 29.29 2.65 27.34
C ALA A 16 28.08 3.26 28.07
N PRO A 17 27.71 4.52 27.80
CA PRO A 17 26.56 5.14 28.47
C PRO A 17 25.38 4.19 28.48
N GLU A 18 24.76 4.01 29.65
CA GLU A 18 23.64 3.09 29.89
C GLU A 18 22.48 3.47 28.97
N ASN A 19 22.44 2.83 27.79
CA ASN A 19 21.48 3.09 26.72
C ASN A 19 20.33 2.07 26.73
N ARG A 20 20.27 1.18 27.73
CA ARG A 20 19.17 0.21 27.85
C ARG A 20 17.89 0.91 28.32
N PRO A 21 16.71 0.53 27.80
CA PRO A 21 15.46 1.16 28.18
C PRO A 21 15.11 0.86 29.64
N LEU A 22 14.59 1.88 30.35
CA LEU A 22 14.17 1.77 31.75
C LEU A 22 12.92 0.89 31.96
N ALA A 23 12.14 0.66 30.91
CA ALA A 23 10.97 -0.20 30.94
C ALA A 23 10.86 -0.97 29.61
N SER A 24 10.25 -2.16 29.69
CA SER A 24 9.98 -2.93 28.47
C SER A 24 8.86 -2.27 27.68
N ARG A 25 9.15 -1.96 26.41
CA ARG A 25 8.18 -1.42 25.44
C ARG A 25 6.95 -2.31 25.20
N TRP A 26 6.99 -3.57 25.67
CA TRP A 26 5.94 -4.56 25.48
C TRP A 26 4.98 -4.66 26.67
N PHE A 27 5.34 -4.10 27.83
CA PHE A 27 4.48 -4.07 29.01
C PHE A 27 3.83 -2.69 29.14
N GLY A 28 2.53 -2.65 29.35
CA GLY A 28 1.77 -1.40 29.48
C GLY A 28 0.33 -1.54 29.03
N PRO A 29 -0.46 -0.45 29.11
CA PRO A 29 -1.82 -0.45 28.60
C PRO A 29 -1.81 -0.75 27.10
N SER A 30 -2.83 -1.48 26.64
CA SER A 30 -3.03 -1.84 25.23
C SER A 30 -4.44 -1.47 24.82
N ARG A 31 -4.61 -1.03 23.58
CA ARG A 31 -5.92 -0.80 22.96
C ARG A 31 -6.19 -1.89 21.93
N ALA A 32 -7.44 -2.07 21.55
CA ALA A 32 -7.81 -3.06 20.56
C ALA A 32 -8.27 -2.44 19.24
N ILE A 33 -8.01 -3.15 18.14
CA ILE A 33 -8.64 -2.94 16.84
C ILE A 33 -9.54 -4.13 16.57
N ASP A 34 -10.80 -3.87 16.25
CA ASP A 34 -11.76 -4.87 15.78
C ASP A 34 -11.92 -4.76 14.27
N PHE A 35 -11.44 -5.78 13.54
CA PHE A 35 -11.64 -5.93 12.10
C PHE A 35 -12.92 -6.74 11.85
N ASP A 36 -13.99 -6.03 11.48
CA ASP A 36 -15.27 -6.60 11.04
C ASP A 36 -15.92 -7.61 12.02
N HIS A 37 -15.75 -7.40 13.34
CA HIS A 37 -16.25 -8.30 14.40
C HIS A 37 -15.73 -9.73 14.34
N LYS A 38 -14.66 -9.96 13.58
CA LYS A 38 -14.08 -11.29 13.34
C LYS A 38 -12.71 -11.44 13.98
N GLN A 39 -11.95 -10.36 14.03
CA GLN A 39 -10.57 -10.39 14.53
C GLN A 39 -10.29 -9.17 15.40
N LEU A 40 -10.03 -9.45 16.68
CA LEU A 40 -9.62 -8.46 17.66
C LEU A 40 -8.09 -8.53 17.82
N VAL A 41 -7.41 -7.42 17.59
CA VAL A 41 -5.96 -7.30 17.72
C VAL A 41 -5.63 -6.27 18.80
N HIS A 42 -4.86 -6.68 19.81
CA HIS A 42 -4.37 -5.79 20.84
C HIS A 42 -3.04 -5.17 20.45
N ILE A 43 -2.92 -3.86 20.63
CA ILE A 43 -1.72 -3.08 20.30
C ILE A 43 -1.29 -2.29 21.54
N PRO A 44 -0.03 -2.41 21.97
CA PRO A 44 0.51 -1.62 23.07
C PRO A 44 0.35 -0.12 22.80
N GLN A 45 -0.03 0.62 23.83
CA GLN A 45 -0.19 2.08 23.78
C GLN A 45 1.09 2.77 23.27
N ALA A 46 2.27 2.31 23.70
CA ALA A 46 3.56 2.84 23.25
C ALA A 46 3.77 2.72 21.73
N VAL A 47 3.25 1.65 21.11
CA VAL A 47 3.30 1.47 19.64
C VAL A 47 2.35 2.44 18.94
N LEU A 48 1.15 2.66 19.50
CA LEU A 48 0.19 3.60 18.93
C LEU A 48 0.65 5.06 19.05
N GLU A 49 1.43 5.40 20.09
CA GLU A 49 1.98 6.74 20.30
C GLU A 49 3.00 7.14 19.22
N GLU A 50 3.66 6.18 18.57
CA GLU A 50 4.49 6.43 17.38
C GLU A 50 3.65 6.88 16.16
N HIS A 51 2.33 6.70 16.22
CA HIS A 51 1.38 6.98 15.14
C HIS A 51 0.20 7.85 15.62
N PRO A 52 0.45 9.13 16.00
CA PRO A 52 -0.53 9.96 16.70
C PRO A 52 -1.82 10.21 15.91
N GLY A 53 -1.75 10.35 14.58
CA GLY A 53 -2.94 10.49 13.74
C GLY A 53 -3.84 9.25 13.76
N PHE A 54 -3.23 8.06 13.77
CA PHE A 54 -3.97 6.82 13.89
C PHE A 54 -4.56 6.64 15.30
N LEU A 55 -3.76 6.91 16.34
CA LEU A 55 -4.22 6.87 17.74
C LEU A 55 -5.40 7.82 18.01
N ALA A 56 -5.42 9.00 17.39
CA ALA A 56 -6.51 9.97 17.54
C ALA A 56 -7.89 9.43 17.11
N LEU A 57 -7.92 8.40 16.26
CA LEU A 57 -9.17 7.78 15.79
C LEU A 57 -9.96 7.08 16.90
N TRP A 58 -9.30 6.68 17.99
CA TRP A 58 -9.99 6.04 19.11
C TRP A 58 -10.96 6.99 19.83
N ARG A 59 -10.76 8.32 19.80
CA ARG A 59 -11.65 9.31 20.46
C ARG A 59 -12.09 8.87 21.85
N GLU A 60 -11.12 8.56 22.72
CA GLU A 60 -11.30 8.07 24.10
C GLU A 60 -11.84 6.64 24.26
N ARG A 61 -12.13 5.92 23.18
CA ARG A 61 -12.53 4.50 23.23
C ARG A 61 -11.31 3.60 23.46
N ASP A 62 -11.58 2.39 23.96
CA ASP A 62 -10.58 1.32 24.07
C ASP A 62 -10.48 0.48 22.79
N ILE A 63 -11.54 0.49 21.96
CA ILE A 63 -11.63 -0.32 20.74
C ILE A 63 -11.90 0.59 19.53
N LEU A 64 -11.07 0.47 18.50
CA LEU A 64 -11.31 1.05 17.19
C LEU A 64 -11.93 -0.02 16.28
N PHE A 65 -13.10 0.28 15.73
CA PHE A 65 -13.76 -0.59 14.77
C PHE A 65 -13.39 -0.23 13.33
N ILE A 66 -12.90 -1.23 12.58
CA ILE A 66 -12.52 -1.14 11.17
C ILE A 66 -13.40 -2.11 10.36
N PRO A 67 -14.48 -1.63 9.72
CA PRO A 67 -15.39 -2.49 8.97
C PRO A 67 -14.80 -2.92 7.62
N ASN A 68 -15.18 -4.12 7.16
CA ASN A 68 -14.94 -4.61 5.79
C ASN A 68 -13.48 -4.56 5.30
N MET A 69 -12.49 -4.60 6.21
CA MET A 69 -11.08 -4.64 5.80
C MET A 69 -10.67 -6.09 5.49
N PRO A 70 -10.17 -6.38 4.27
CA PRO A 70 -9.68 -7.72 3.96
C PRO A 70 -8.53 -8.13 4.89
N TYR A 71 -8.48 -9.40 5.29
CA TYR A 71 -7.49 -9.93 6.23
C TYR A 71 -6.03 -9.58 5.87
N HIS A 72 -5.68 -9.70 4.59
CA HIS A 72 -4.33 -9.41 4.12
C HIS A 72 -3.96 -7.92 4.18
N VAL A 73 -4.95 -7.02 4.06
CA VAL A 73 -4.77 -5.56 4.23
C VAL A 73 -4.64 -5.23 5.72
N ALA A 74 -5.46 -5.84 6.57
CA ALA A 74 -5.37 -5.71 8.03
C ALA A 74 -3.99 -6.14 8.55
N HIS A 75 -3.44 -7.23 8.01
CA HIS A 75 -2.08 -7.66 8.31
C HIS A 75 -1.05 -6.57 8.00
N VAL A 76 -1.06 -6.00 6.80
CA VAL A 76 -0.09 -4.95 6.40
C VAL A 76 -0.17 -3.76 7.36
N LEU A 77 -1.39 -3.33 7.70
CA LEU A 77 -1.62 -2.22 8.62
C LEU A 77 -1.04 -2.52 10.01
N VAL A 78 -1.40 -3.66 10.60
CA VAL A 78 -0.90 -4.04 11.93
C VAL A 78 0.61 -4.25 11.92
N ASN A 79 1.16 -4.96 10.92
CA ASN A 79 2.59 -5.17 10.77
C ASN A 79 3.35 -3.84 10.70
N PHE A 80 2.82 -2.87 9.94
CA PHE A 80 3.43 -1.56 9.84
C PHE A 80 3.50 -0.84 11.19
N LEU A 81 2.45 -0.92 12.02
CA LEU A 81 2.47 -0.30 13.35
C LEU A 81 3.64 -0.83 14.19
N TYR A 82 3.96 -2.12 14.10
CA TYR A 82 5.05 -2.71 14.87
C TYR A 82 6.44 -2.50 14.26
N THR A 83 6.52 -2.46 12.92
CA THR A 83 7.81 -2.58 12.20
C THR A 83 8.20 -1.35 11.41
N ASN A 84 7.27 -0.39 11.22
CA ASN A 84 7.37 0.73 10.29
C ASN A 84 7.64 0.31 8.83
N LYS A 85 7.30 -0.94 8.46
CA LYS A 85 7.54 -1.51 7.13
C LYS A 85 6.26 -2.09 6.53
N TYR A 86 6.08 -1.81 5.25
CA TYR A 86 5.12 -2.48 4.39
C TYR A 86 5.59 -3.91 4.13
N GLU A 87 4.76 -4.89 4.48
CA GLU A 87 5.00 -6.30 4.20
C GLU A 87 3.68 -7.03 3.92
N ASN A 88 3.58 -7.67 2.75
CA ASN A 88 2.42 -8.47 2.37
C ASN A 88 2.51 -9.88 2.95
N LEU A 89 1.36 -10.47 3.25
CA LEU A 89 1.26 -11.91 3.41
C LEU A 89 1.56 -12.60 2.08
N ARG A 90 2.34 -13.68 2.14
CA ARG A 90 2.49 -14.58 1.00
C ARG A 90 1.27 -15.49 0.90
N ILE A 91 0.27 -15.07 0.16
CA ILE A 91 -0.98 -15.82 -0.01
C ILE A 91 -0.83 -16.78 -1.19
N GLY A 92 -0.67 -18.08 -0.93
CA GLY A 92 -1.09 -19.23 -1.76
C GLY A 92 -0.69 -19.30 -3.25
N CYS A 93 -0.06 -18.29 -3.83
CA CYS A 93 0.11 -18.15 -5.26
C CYS A 93 1.48 -18.65 -5.71
N LYS A 94 1.46 -19.34 -6.85
CA LYS A 94 2.64 -19.66 -7.64
C LYS A 94 3.18 -18.37 -8.27
N SER A 95 4.49 -18.30 -8.48
CA SER A 95 5.16 -17.16 -9.08
C SER A 95 4.55 -16.78 -10.43
N GLY A 96 4.38 -15.49 -10.70
CA GLY A 96 3.92 -14.99 -12.00
C GLY A 96 2.99 -13.79 -11.88
N ILE A 97 2.22 -13.55 -12.96
CA ILE A 97 1.31 -12.41 -13.09
C ILE A 97 0.20 -12.42 -12.03
N GLU A 98 -0.31 -13.59 -11.67
CA GLU A 98 -1.39 -13.71 -10.66
C GLU A 98 -0.92 -13.25 -9.27
N SER A 99 0.28 -13.66 -8.85
CA SER A 99 0.88 -13.19 -7.60
C SER A 99 1.07 -11.68 -7.63
N ALA A 100 1.59 -11.14 -8.74
CA ALA A 100 1.77 -9.70 -8.90
C ALA A 100 0.43 -8.94 -8.82
N LEU A 101 -0.64 -9.47 -9.44
CA LEU A 101 -1.99 -8.89 -9.38
C LEU A 101 -2.55 -8.83 -7.95
N ILE A 102 -2.32 -9.87 -7.14
CA ILE A 102 -2.74 -9.90 -5.74
C ILE A 102 -1.95 -8.89 -4.91
N ASP A 103 -0.63 -8.85 -5.09
CA ASP A 103 0.23 -7.90 -4.40
C ASP A 103 -0.11 -6.45 -4.77
N PHE A 104 -0.33 -6.19 -6.06
CA PHE A 104 -0.78 -4.90 -6.59
C PHE A 104 -2.13 -4.48 -6.02
N THR A 105 -3.11 -5.40 -6.03
CA THR A 105 -4.44 -5.15 -5.45
C THR A 105 -4.34 -4.82 -3.96
N THR A 106 -3.50 -5.56 -3.21
CA THR A 106 -3.28 -5.32 -1.79
C THR A 106 -2.69 -3.93 -1.56
N ALA A 107 -1.68 -3.55 -2.33
CA ALA A 107 -1.04 -2.24 -2.22
C ALA A 107 -2.04 -1.08 -2.46
N ILE A 108 -2.94 -1.23 -3.43
CA ILE A 108 -4.02 -0.26 -3.69
C ILE A 108 -4.95 -0.11 -2.48
N TYR A 109 -5.41 -1.24 -1.91
CA TYR A 109 -6.27 -1.21 -0.74
C TYR A 109 -5.59 -0.57 0.47
N VAL A 110 -4.32 -0.90 0.71
CA VAL A 110 -3.53 -0.30 1.79
C VAL A 110 -3.37 1.20 1.57
N TYR A 111 -3.01 1.62 0.36
CA TYR A 111 -2.86 3.03 0.01
C TYR A 111 -4.14 3.84 0.32
N SER A 112 -5.29 3.33 -0.11
CA SER A 112 -6.60 3.95 0.16
C SER A 112 -6.93 3.96 1.66
N ALA A 113 -6.67 2.85 2.36
CA ALA A 113 -6.90 2.75 3.80
C ALA A 113 -6.04 3.76 4.58
N CYS A 114 -4.79 4.00 4.17
CA CYS A 114 -3.90 4.91 4.88
C CYS A 114 -4.40 6.36 4.93
N VAL A 115 -5.14 6.80 3.92
CA VAL A 115 -5.79 8.12 3.93
C VAL A 115 -6.83 8.18 5.04
N ARG A 116 -7.70 7.17 5.12
CA ARG A 116 -8.76 7.08 6.13
C ARG A 116 -8.20 6.94 7.54
N TYR A 117 -7.12 6.18 7.69
CA TYR A 117 -6.53 5.83 8.98
C TYR A 117 -5.32 6.69 9.35
N GLN A 118 -5.03 7.75 8.61
CA GLN A 118 -3.97 8.72 8.93
C GLN A 118 -2.59 8.08 9.13
N LEU A 119 -2.21 7.17 8.22
CA LEU A 119 -0.91 6.49 8.20
C LEU A 119 -0.07 6.93 6.99
N PRO A 120 0.39 8.19 6.93
CA PRO A 120 1.00 8.76 5.72
C PRO A 120 2.30 8.05 5.30
N ARG A 121 3.09 7.57 6.26
CA ARG A 121 4.33 6.81 5.95
C ARG A 121 4.02 5.47 5.27
N LEU A 122 2.98 4.78 5.74
CA LEU A 122 2.52 3.55 5.09
C LEU A 122 1.90 3.85 3.73
N GLN A 123 1.21 4.99 3.58
CA GLN A 123 0.68 5.44 2.29
C GLN A 123 1.79 5.58 1.24
N VAL A 124 2.90 6.24 1.59
CA VAL A 124 4.06 6.38 0.68
C VAL A 124 4.61 5.02 0.29
N GLN A 125 4.86 4.14 1.26
CA GLN A 125 5.37 2.79 0.99
C GLN A 125 4.39 1.98 0.11
N ALA A 126 3.08 2.08 0.36
CA ALA A 126 2.07 1.43 -0.47
C ALA A 126 2.07 1.98 -1.90
N GLY A 127 2.26 3.29 -2.08
CA GLY A 127 2.43 3.93 -3.39
C GLY A 127 3.63 3.39 -4.17
N GLU A 128 4.77 3.23 -3.52
CA GLU A 128 5.97 2.60 -4.11
C GLU A 128 5.67 1.15 -4.53
N ARG A 129 4.92 0.41 -3.71
CA ARG A 129 4.53 -0.97 -4.02
C ARG A 129 3.56 -1.08 -5.21
N ILE A 130 2.66 -0.12 -5.39
CA ILE A 130 1.77 -0.05 -6.56
C ILE A 130 2.61 -0.06 -7.84
N ALA A 131 3.65 0.78 -7.93
CA ALA A 131 4.54 0.79 -9.08
C ALA A 131 5.32 -0.53 -9.24
N ILE A 132 6.00 -0.99 -8.18
CA ILE A 132 6.84 -2.20 -8.21
C ILE A 132 6.07 -3.46 -8.64
N TYR A 133 4.83 -3.61 -8.16
CA TYR A 133 3.99 -4.76 -8.51
C TYR A 133 3.31 -4.56 -9.86
N GLY A 134 2.82 -3.36 -10.12
CA GLY A 134 2.13 -3.01 -11.36
C GLY A 134 3.01 -3.15 -12.60
N ASP A 135 4.30 -2.82 -12.51
CA ASP A 135 5.25 -2.94 -13.63
C ASP A 135 5.47 -4.39 -14.09
N LYS A 136 5.07 -5.37 -13.28
CA LYS A 136 5.13 -6.81 -13.60
C LYS A 136 3.86 -7.32 -14.26
N ILE A 137 2.86 -6.47 -14.45
CA ILE A 137 1.52 -6.84 -14.91
C ILE A 137 1.25 -6.14 -16.27
N PRO A 138 0.74 -6.86 -17.28
CA PRO A 138 0.26 -6.24 -18.50
C PRO A 138 -0.82 -5.20 -18.22
N PHE A 139 -0.77 -4.04 -18.89
CA PHE A 139 -1.68 -2.93 -18.61
C PHE A 139 -3.17 -3.32 -18.76
N LEU A 140 -3.50 -4.14 -19.76
CA LEU A 140 -4.86 -4.66 -19.93
C LEU A 140 -5.37 -5.44 -18.69
N GLU A 141 -4.51 -6.22 -18.04
CA GLU A 141 -4.89 -6.97 -16.83
C GLU A 141 -5.09 -6.03 -15.62
N ILE A 142 -4.31 -4.95 -15.53
CA ILE A 142 -4.53 -3.88 -14.54
C ILE A 142 -5.91 -3.25 -14.75
N ILE A 143 -6.25 -2.88 -15.99
CA ILE A 143 -7.54 -2.27 -16.32
C ILE A 143 -8.70 -3.23 -16.00
N LYS A 144 -8.64 -4.49 -16.44
CA LYS A 144 -9.65 -5.50 -16.09
C LYS A 144 -9.84 -5.62 -14.59
N LYS A 145 -8.74 -5.61 -13.83
CA LYS A 145 -8.79 -5.72 -12.37
C LYS A 145 -9.44 -4.49 -11.72
N LEU A 146 -9.07 -3.29 -12.15
CA LEU A 146 -9.60 -2.02 -11.63
C LEU A 146 -11.06 -1.76 -12.03
N SER A 147 -11.52 -2.32 -13.14
CA SER A 147 -12.95 -2.29 -13.54
C SER A 147 -13.85 -3.17 -12.65
N GLY A 148 -13.26 -3.99 -11.77
CA GLY A 148 -14.03 -4.84 -10.86
C GLY A 148 -14.82 -4.04 -9.81
N SER A 149 -15.97 -4.57 -9.39
CA SER A 149 -16.87 -3.95 -8.39
C SER A 149 -16.18 -3.59 -7.07
N GLN A 150 -15.09 -4.27 -6.74
CA GLN A 150 -14.30 -4.05 -5.54
C GLN A 150 -13.58 -2.68 -5.50
N PHE A 151 -13.49 -1.97 -6.63
CA PHE A 151 -12.83 -0.67 -6.72
C PHE A 151 -13.78 0.49 -7.08
N THR A 152 -15.10 0.25 -7.20
CA THR A 152 -16.05 1.27 -7.68
C THR A 152 -16.12 2.50 -6.79
N ASP A 153 -15.95 2.32 -5.49
CA ASP A 153 -16.04 3.41 -4.50
C ASP A 153 -14.66 3.96 -4.10
N MET A 154 -13.58 3.45 -4.72
CA MET A 154 -12.23 3.87 -4.38
C MET A 154 -11.86 5.17 -5.10
N ASN A 155 -11.40 6.17 -4.34
CA ASN A 155 -10.83 7.37 -4.92
C ASN A 155 -9.48 7.03 -5.56
N LEU A 156 -9.39 7.15 -6.88
CA LEU A 156 -8.17 6.86 -7.64
C LEU A 156 -7.09 7.95 -7.50
N GLY A 157 -7.33 9.06 -6.80
CA GLY A 157 -6.40 10.20 -6.75
C GLY A 157 -5.00 9.93 -6.17
N GLY A 158 -4.07 10.86 -6.44
CA GLY A 158 -2.68 10.81 -5.97
C GLY A 158 -1.85 9.77 -6.74
N THR A 159 -0.93 9.09 -6.04
CA THR A 159 0.07 8.20 -6.65
C THR A 159 -0.54 7.10 -7.53
N LEU A 160 -1.72 6.59 -7.19
CA LEU A 160 -2.40 5.59 -8.02
C LEU A 160 -2.87 6.18 -9.36
N TYR A 161 -3.44 7.38 -9.35
CA TYR A 161 -3.85 8.09 -10.56
C TYR A 161 -2.65 8.35 -11.46
N ASP A 162 -1.57 8.90 -10.88
CA ASP A 162 -0.35 9.25 -11.60
C ASP A 162 0.25 7.99 -12.26
N TYR A 163 0.37 6.89 -11.49
CA TYR A 163 0.86 5.62 -12.01
C TYR A 163 0.01 5.09 -13.18
N ILE A 164 -1.32 5.11 -13.07
CA ILE A 164 -2.20 4.62 -14.15
C ILE A 164 -2.10 5.51 -15.39
N CYS A 165 -2.00 6.83 -15.23
CA CYS A 165 -1.83 7.75 -16.35
C CYS A 165 -0.50 7.51 -17.07
N ASP A 166 0.60 7.39 -16.32
CA ASP A 166 1.93 7.13 -16.87
C ASP A 166 1.97 5.81 -17.64
N ARG A 167 1.38 4.74 -17.07
CA ARG A 167 1.29 3.44 -17.76
C ARG A 167 0.42 3.50 -19.00
N ALA A 168 -0.71 4.22 -18.97
CA ALA A 168 -1.58 4.38 -20.13
C ALA A 168 -0.85 5.10 -21.28
N SER A 169 -0.13 6.17 -20.99
CA SER A 169 0.65 6.91 -21.99
C SER A 169 1.79 6.06 -22.57
N ALA A 170 2.48 5.28 -21.75
CA ALA A 170 3.53 4.36 -22.20
C ALA A 170 2.97 3.26 -23.13
N GLU A 171 1.83 2.67 -22.77
CA GLU A 171 1.19 1.61 -23.56
C GLU A 171 0.65 2.13 -24.90
N ASN A 172 0.08 3.34 -24.92
CA ASN A 172 -0.45 4.00 -26.11
C ASN A 172 0.63 4.21 -27.19
N ALA A 173 1.87 4.51 -26.78
CA ALA A 173 2.99 4.69 -27.70
C ALA A 173 3.38 3.40 -28.45
N SER A 174 3.01 2.23 -27.92
CA SER A 174 3.34 0.90 -28.47
C SER A 174 2.11 0.08 -28.92
N MET A 175 0.91 0.66 -28.86
CA MET A 175 -0.35 -0.09 -28.97
C MET A 175 -0.70 -0.51 -30.41
N THR A 176 -1.30 -1.69 -30.54
CA THR A 176 -1.88 -2.21 -31.78
C THR A 176 -3.40 -2.02 -31.80
N ASP A 177 -4.03 -1.98 -32.97
CA ASP A 177 -5.49 -1.76 -33.07
C ASP A 177 -6.33 -2.81 -32.31
N THR A 178 -5.85 -4.06 -32.22
CA THR A 178 -6.51 -5.18 -31.52
C THR A 178 -6.48 -5.01 -30.00
N SER A 179 -5.32 -4.64 -29.44
CA SER A 179 -5.17 -4.40 -27.99
C SER A 179 -5.97 -3.17 -27.54
N ALA A 180 -6.08 -2.16 -28.40
CA ALA A 180 -6.93 -0.99 -28.17
C ALA A 180 -8.42 -1.35 -28.04
N ALA A 181 -8.90 -2.34 -28.79
CA ALA A 181 -10.29 -2.79 -28.76
C ALA A 181 -10.61 -3.61 -27.50
N GLU A 182 -9.69 -4.48 -27.08
CA GLU A 182 -9.82 -5.26 -25.84
C GLU A 182 -9.79 -4.38 -24.60
N ILE A 183 -8.90 -3.37 -24.57
CA ILE A 183 -8.89 -2.37 -23.50
C ILE A 183 -10.23 -1.61 -23.50
N ARG A 184 -10.76 -1.18 -24.65
CA ARG A 184 -12.09 -0.55 -24.75
C ARG A 184 -13.22 -1.43 -24.24
N ALA A 185 -13.19 -2.72 -24.52
CA ALA A 185 -14.20 -3.68 -24.05
C ALA A 185 -14.09 -3.94 -22.53
N ALA A 186 -12.87 -4.02 -21.98
CA ALA A 186 -12.61 -4.18 -20.55
C ALA A 186 -12.91 -2.92 -19.72
N MET A 187 -12.84 -1.74 -20.34
CA MET A 187 -13.10 -0.42 -19.74
C MET A 187 -14.60 -0.05 -19.63
N GLY A 188 -15.49 -1.04 -19.47
CA GLY A 188 -16.93 -0.78 -19.35
C GLY A 188 -17.27 0.35 -18.37
N GLY A 189 -17.91 1.42 -18.87
CA GLY A 189 -18.73 2.43 -18.18
C GLY A 189 -18.16 3.25 -17.00
N THR A 190 -16.99 2.95 -16.43
CA THR A 190 -16.51 3.54 -15.17
C THR A 190 -15.65 4.79 -15.37
N MET A 191 -15.44 5.60 -14.32
CA MET A 191 -14.75 6.91 -14.37
C MET A 191 -13.30 6.85 -14.94
N ALA A 192 -12.64 5.70 -14.84
CA ALA A 192 -11.38 5.42 -15.53
C ALA A 192 -11.52 5.46 -17.07
N SER A 193 -12.66 5.02 -17.62
CA SER A 193 -13.03 5.15 -19.03
C SER A 193 -13.12 6.61 -19.46
N VAL A 194 -13.76 7.46 -18.65
CA VAL A 194 -13.89 8.90 -18.93
C VAL A 194 -12.53 9.60 -18.91
N LEU A 195 -11.66 9.26 -17.95
CA LEU A 195 -10.32 9.85 -17.83
C LEU A 195 -9.38 9.39 -18.95
N CYS A 196 -9.34 8.10 -19.26
CA CYS A 196 -8.55 7.57 -20.38
C CYS A 196 -9.05 8.11 -21.73
N GLN A 197 -10.36 8.20 -21.96
CA GLN A 197 -10.91 8.85 -23.15
C GLN A 197 -10.49 10.31 -23.26
N LYS A 198 -10.49 11.04 -22.13
CA LYS A 198 -10.10 12.45 -22.12
C LYS A 198 -8.60 12.64 -22.41
N ILE A 199 -7.75 11.77 -21.87
CA ILE A 199 -6.31 11.78 -22.13
C ILE A 199 -6.03 11.50 -23.62
N VAL A 200 -6.62 10.44 -24.19
CA VAL A 200 -6.48 10.10 -25.61
C VAL A 200 -6.96 11.23 -26.52
N LYS A 201 -8.09 11.87 -26.17
CA LYS A 201 -8.60 13.02 -26.92
C LYS A 201 -7.61 14.19 -26.90
N LEU A 202 -7.11 14.57 -25.72
CA LEU A 202 -6.17 15.69 -25.57
C LEU A 202 -4.85 15.44 -26.31
N GLU A 203 -4.35 14.20 -26.31
CA GLU A 203 -3.13 13.85 -27.05
C GLU A 203 -3.30 13.99 -28.56
N SER A 204 -4.46 13.59 -29.11
CA SER A 204 -4.74 13.73 -30.54
C SER A 204 -4.89 15.19 -30.97
N GLU A 205 -5.58 16.02 -30.18
CA GLU A 205 -5.70 17.47 -30.43
C GLU A 205 -4.33 18.16 -30.38
N LYS A 206 -3.49 17.83 -29.40
CA LYS A 206 -2.11 18.34 -29.30
C LYS A 206 -1.26 17.98 -30.52
N LYS A 207 -1.38 16.76 -31.04
CA LYS A 207 -0.66 16.31 -32.25
C LYS A 207 -1.12 17.09 -33.48
N HIS A 208 -2.43 17.26 -33.64
CA HIS A 208 -3.02 18.01 -34.75
C HIS A 208 -2.56 19.48 -34.76
N LEU A 209 -2.57 20.14 -33.59
CA LEU A 209 -2.09 21.52 -33.45
C LEU A 209 -0.62 21.67 -33.84
N LYS A 210 0.24 20.70 -33.45
CA LYS A 210 1.65 20.69 -33.85
C LYS A 210 1.84 20.53 -35.36
N GLU A 211 1.00 19.75 -36.03
CA GLU A 211 1.03 19.62 -37.49
C GLU A 211 0.58 20.88 -38.22
N ILE A 212 -0.43 21.59 -37.69
CA ILE A 212 -0.86 22.90 -38.24
C ILE A 212 0.26 23.93 -38.10
N LEU A 213 0.88 24.00 -36.92
CA LEU A 213 2.00 24.91 -36.63
C LEU A 213 3.25 24.63 -37.45
N ARG A 214 3.43 23.40 -37.95
CA ARG A 214 4.57 23.02 -38.78
C ARG A 214 4.34 23.31 -40.28
N LYS A 215 3.11 23.60 -40.68
CA LYS A 215 2.71 23.94 -42.05
C LYS A 215 2.63 25.45 -42.31
N HIS A 216 2.84 26.27 -41.29
CA HIS A 216 3.01 27.72 -41.37
C HIS A 216 4.45 28.07 -40.97
#